data_AF-G5F3W0-F1
#
_entry.id   AF-G5F3W0-F1
#
_cell.length_a   1.000
_cell.length_b   1.000
_cell.length_c   1.000
_cell.angle_alpha   90.00
_cell.angle_beta   90.00
_cell.angle_gamma   90.00
#
_symmetry.space_group_name_H-M   'P 1'
#
loop_
_entity.id
_entity.type
_entity.pdbx_description
1 polymer ?
#
loop_
_entity_poly.entity_id
_entity_poly.type
_entity_poly.pdbx_seq_one_letter_code
_entity_poly.pdbx_strand_id
1 'polypeptide(L)'
;MVRGAHSLVAEMALAALVAIGCAGCMPGTLGSSHTTQEVANMSEEVTERDRAMARQLGAPDEVLSSLERGAWPSVTARENVRYAEAVEDHLSDRYGETFRATEVTLSRGVLAEADSVTCTVDSGPFAGATCRCTFFPGGAPQDGGSQWSDTYPYVRLHEEYEAAAEAAASSAFGDLPQGTWLCDAGMTERPYPEVENDVHDQGQSVSIPPDASLSVMGPYLDGHVWVYLSPECTLSEKDYSGRVSRMVEALRRTGLDIHWEAHKVTKPLDGASFAWEWADEAVRSGQHAWQQTGDLLGVG
;
A
#
# COMPACT_ATOMS: atom_id res chain seq x y z
N MET A 1 -1.08 -32.91 -59.63
CA MET A 1 0.26 -32.97 -60.25
C MET A 1 0.26 -32.02 -61.44
N VAL A 2 1.36 -31.28 -61.63
CA VAL A 2 1.64 -30.28 -62.69
C VAL A 2 1.32 -28.82 -62.35
N ARG A 3 2.42 -28.06 -62.26
CA ARG A 3 2.65 -26.63 -62.16
C ARG A 3 2.24 -25.89 -63.45
N GLY A 4 1.92 -24.60 -63.32
CA GLY A 4 1.97 -23.62 -64.41
C GLY A 4 2.15 -22.22 -63.84
N ALA A 5 3.32 -21.64 -64.05
CA ALA A 5 3.75 -20.31 -63.60
C ALA A 5 3.64 -19.30 -64.76
N HIS A 6 3.39 -18.02 -64.45
CA HIS A 6 3.82 -16.78 -65.17
C HIS A 6 3.40 -15.62 -64.24
N SER A 7 4.25 -15.04 -63.39
CA SER A 7 5.36 -14.08 -63.61
C SER A 7 4.99 -12.88 -64.49
N LEU A 8 4.98 -11.67 -63.90
CA LEU A 8 5.92 -10.56 -64.19
C LEU A 8 5.42 -9.28 -63.46
N VAL A 9 6.23 -8.70 -62.55
CA VAL A 9 7.09 -7.49 -62.76
C VAL A 9 6.32 -6.22 -62.41
N ALA A 10 6.83 -5.21 -61.70
CA ALA A 10 8.12 -4.80 -61.13
C ALA A 10 7.80 -3.45 -60.43
N GLU A 11 8.61 -2.73 -59.66
CA GLU A 11 10.06 -2.56 -59.49
C GLU A 11 10.20 -1.62 -58.25
N MET A 12 11.11 -1.90 -57.31
CA MET A 12 12.39 -1.17 -57.07
C MET A 12 12.28 0.21 -56.37
N ALA A 13 13.19 0.64 -55.48
CA ALA A 13 14.42 0.07 -54.94
C ALA A 13 15.02 0.98 -53.84
N LEU A 14 15.90 0.34 -53.04
CA LEU A 14 17.19 0.81 -52.48
C LEU A 14 17.21 2.07 -51.59
N ALA A 15 17.50 1.98 -50.28
CA ALA A 15 18.74 1.59 -49.59
C ALA A 15 19.72 2.77 -49.39
N ALA A 16 20.18 2.91 -48.14
CA ALA A 16 21.58 3.18 -47.83
C ALA A 16 21.88 2.81 -46.38
N LEU A 17 22.75 1.79 -46.22
CA LEU A 17 23.54 1.54 -45.04
C LEU A 17 24.53 2.70 -44.83
N VAL A 18 24.72 3.13 -43.58
CA VAL A 18 26.04 3.53 -43.10
C VAL A 18 26.29 2.81 -41.77
N ALA A 19 27.10 1.76 -41.84
CA ALA A 19 27.81 1.24 -40.69
C ALA A 19 29.09 2.06 -40.50
N ILE A 20 29.17 2.81 -39.42
CA ILE A 20 30.44 3.22 -38.81
C ILE A 20 30.33 2.83 -37.35
N GLY A 21 31.03 1.76 -36.98
CA GLY A 21 31.24 1.41 -35.58
C GLY A 21 32.30 2.34 -34.99
N CYS A 22 32.03 2.88 -33.80
CA CYS A 22 33.02 3.23 -32.80
C CYS A 22 32.35 3.20 -31.42
N ALA A 23 32.89 2.33 -30.57
CA ALA A 23 32.89 2.31 -29.11
C ALA A 23 32.09 3.40 -28.36
N GLY A 24 31.23 2.94 -27.44
CA GLY A 24 30.68 3.76 -26.37
C GLY A 24 29.17 3.60 -26.21
N CYS A 25 28.72 2.41 -25.81
CA CYS A 25 27.42 2.29 -25.15
C CYS A 25 27.51 3.06 -23.83
N MET A 26 27.12 4.33 -23.83
CA MET A 26 26.74 5.03 -22.62
C MET A 26 25.31 4.58 -22.30
N PRO A 27 25.07 3.89 -21.17
CA PRO A 27 23.74 3.95 -20.58
C PRO A 27 23.48 5.41 -20.24
N GLY A 28 22.35 5.93 -20.73
CA GLY A 28 21.81 7.18 -20.21
C GLY A 28 21.76 7.10 -18.69
N THR A 29 22.31 8.12 -18.06
CA THR A 29 22.39 8.31 -16.62
C THR A 29 20.97 8.40 -16.06
N LEU A 30 20.36 7.24 -15.79
CA LEU A 30 19.30 7.12 -14.79
C LEU A 30 19.97 7.40 -13.45
N GLY A 31 19.39 8.33 -12.70
CA GLY A 31 19.92 8.81 -11.43
C GLY A 31 20.41 7.65 -10.57
N SER A 32 21.64 7.77 -10.09
CA SER A 32 22.20 6.86 -9.10
C SER A 32 21.20 6.73 -7.95
N SER A 33 20.67 5.52 -7.75
CA SER A 33 19.97 5.16 -6.53
C SER A 33 20.99 5.20 -5.39
N HIS A 34 21.10 6.36 -4.73
CA HIS A 34 22.05 6.62 -3.64
C HIS A 34 21.77 5.79 -2.38
N THR A 35 20.66 5.07 -2.28
CA THR A 35 20.17 4.49 -1.02
C THR A 35 20.67 3.07 -0.72
N THR A 36 20.95 2.25 -1.73
CA THR A 36 21.24 0.81 -1.51
C THR A 36 22.62 0.53 -0.90
N GLN A 37 23.59 1.43 -1.10
CA GLN A 37 24.99 1.19 -0.70
C GLN A 37 25.39 1.90 0.60
N GLU A 38 24.59 2.84 1.10
CA GLU A 38 24.91 3.66 2.29
C GLU A 38 24.50 2.99 3.61
N VAL A 39 23.34 2.33 3.68
CA VAL A 39 22.93 1.59 4.90
C VAL A 39 23.83 0.35 5.12
N ALA A 40 24.32 -0.26 4.04
CA ALA A 40 25.25 -1.38 4.10
C ALA A 40 26.72 -0.97 4.37
N ASN A 41 27.05 0.33 4.28
CA ASN A 41 28.41 0.84 4.49
C ASN A 41 28.40 1.98 5.53
N MET A 42 27.84 1.70 6.71
CA MET A 42 27.80 2.64 7.83
C MET A 42 29.23 2.93 8.32
N SER A 43 29.77 4.07 7.90
CA SER A 43 31.04 4.61 8.43
C SER A 43 31.07 4.61 9.96
N GLU A 44 32.27 4.49 10.54
CA GLU A 44 32.45 4.68 11.98
C GLU A 44 32.51 6.16 12.39
N GLU A 45 32.60 7.07 11.41
CA GLU A 45 32.58 8.51 11.67
C GLU A 45 31.19 8.99 12.11
N VAL A 46 31.16 9.80 13.17
CA VAL A 46 29.94 10.46 13.66
C VAL A 46 29.83 11.85 13.04
N THR A 47 28.72 12.09 12.38
CA THR A 47 28.35 13.34 11.70
C THR A 47 27.44 14.21 12.57
N GLU A 48 27.20 15.46 12.17
CA GLU A 48 26.22 16.30 12.87
C GLU A 48 24.79 15.82 12.67
N ARG A 49 24.51 15.20 11.51
CA ARG A 49 23.20 14.58 11.22
C ARG A 49 22.90 13.46 12.20
N ASP A 50 23.88 12.61 12.50
CA ASP A 50 23.73 11.52 13.48
C ASP A 50 23.32 12.03 14.86
N ARG A 51 23.95 13.13 15.29
CA ARG A 51 23.65 13.75 16.58
C ARG A 51 22.25 14.35 16.58
N ALA A 52 21.84 15.00 15.51
CA ALA A 52 20.51 15.55 15.36
C ALA A 52 19.45 14.44 15.39
N MET A 53 19.64 13.37 14.61
CA MET A 53 18.74 12.23 14.57
C MET A 53 18.68 11.49 15.91
N ALA A 54 19.81 11.25 16.58
CA ALA A 54 19.81 10.64 17.90
C ALA A 54 19.02 11.47 18.93
N ARG A 55 19.13 12.81 18.89
CA ARG A 55 18.31 13.70 19.74
C ARG A 55 16.83 13.63 19.37
N GLN A 56 16.52 13.59 18.09
CA GLN A 56 15.16 13.47 17.59
C GLN A 56 14.48 12.18 18.05
N LEU A 57 15.19 11.06 18.00
CA LEU A 57 14.74 9.76 18.50
C LEU A 57 14.68 9.67 20.03
N GLY A 58 15.05 10.74 20.75
CA GLY A 58 15.05 10.75 22.22
C GLY A 58 16.10 9.83 22.83
N ALA A 59 17.27 9.69 22.18
CA ALA A 59 18.34 8.82 22.67
C ALA A 59 18.79 9.23 24.10
N PRO A 60 19.15 8.26 24.96
CA PRO A 60 19.66 8.55 26.30
C PRO A 60 20.91 9.46 26.30
N ASP A 61 21.10 10.25 27.36
CA ASP A 61 22.23 11.18 27.51
C ASP A 61 23.60 10.52 27.31
N GLU A 62 23.76 9.25 27.69
CA GLU A 62 24.99 8.49 27.49
C GLU A 62 25.32 8.26 26.01
N VAL A 63 24.29 8.02 25.18
CA VAL A 63 24.42 7.86 23.74
C VAL A 63 24.79 9.21 23.14
N LEU A 64 24.04 10.26 23.47
CA LEU A 64 24.31 11.62 22.98
C LEU A 64 25.73 12.10 23.33
N SER A 65 26.15 11.90 24.59
CA SER A 65 27.50 12.24 25.05
C SER A 65 28.61 11.49 24.30
N SER A 66 28.34 10.24 23.90
CA SER A 66 29.29 9.47 23.09
C SER A 66 29.42 10.04 21.68
N LEU A 67 28.29 10.37 21.04
CA LEU A 67 28.27 10.96 19.70
C LEU A 67 28.91 12.35 19.65
N GLU A 68 28.77 13.15 20.71
CA GLU A 68 29.45 14.45 20.84
C GLU A 68 30.98 14.30 20.90
N ARG A 69 31.48 13.20 21.47
CA ARG A 69 32.91 12.83 21.44
C ARG A 69 33.35 12.19 20.12
N GLY A 70 32.44 12.05 19.15
CA GLY A 70 32.72 11.46 17.84
C GLY A 70 32.78 9.93 17.85
N ALA A 71 32.16 9.27 18.83
CA ALA A 71 32.20 7.80 18.97
C ALA A 71 30.80 7.19 19.07
N TRP A 72 30.58 6.10 18.35
CA TRP A 72 29.38 5.28 18.48
C TRP A 72 29.43 4.45 19.77
N PRO A 73 28.40 4.51 20.64
CA PRO A 73 28.39 3.73 21.89
C PRO A 73 28.15 2.24 21.65
N SER A 74 27.52 1.89 20.53
CA SER A 74 27.35 0.52 20.06
C SER A 74 27.02 0.49 18.57
N VAL A 75 27.20 -0.67 17.94
CA VAL A 75 26.73 -0.93 16.57
C VAL A 75 25.21 -0.69 16.46
N THR A 76 24.47 -0.99 17.53
CA THR A 76 23.00 -0.84 17.58
C THR A 76 22.56 0.60 17.53
N ALA A 77 23.21 1.46 18.31
CA ALA A 77 22.92 2.89 18.29
C ALA A 77 23.20 3.49 16.91
N ARG A 78 24.30 3.05 16.27
CA ARG A 78 24.62 3.45 14.89
C ARG A 78 23.56 3.02 13.91
N GLU A 79 23.19 1.74 13.93
CA GLU A 79 22.14 1.20 13.07
C GLU A 79 20.83 1.97 13.26
N ASN A 80 20.31 2.11 14.48
CA ASN A 80 19.05 2.80 14.72
C ASN A 80 19.03 4.22 14.12
N VAL A 81 20.11 4.99 14.34
CA VAL A 81 20.23 6.36 13.84
C VAL A 81 20.31 6.39 12.31
N ARG A 82 21.16 5.56 11.71
CA ARG A 82 21.37 5.55 10.25
C ARG A 82 20.18 5.00 9.49
N TYR A 83 19.47 4.02 10.05
CA TYR A 83 18.21 3.53 9.48
C TYR A 83 17.13 4.60 9.50
N ALA A 84 17.00 5.34 10.60
CA ALA A 84 16.05 6.44 10.69
C ALA A 84 16.35 7.55 9.67
N GLU A 85 17.62 7.96 9.52
CA GLU A 85 18.04 8.92 8.49
C GLU A 85 17.72 8.42 7.08
N ALA A 86 18.02 7.15 6.78
CA ALA A 86 17.77 6.56 5.47
C ALA A 86 16.27 6.47 5.14
N VAL A 87 15.42 6.20 6.13
CA VAL A 87 13.96 6.22 5.95
C VAL A 87 13.47 7.64 5.66
N GLU A 88 13.95 8.65 6.41
CA GLU A 88 13.57 10.03 6.13
C GLU A 88 13.97 10.45 4.72
N ASP A 89 15.20 10.13 4.29
CA ASP A 89 15.66 10.41 2.92
C ASP A 89 14.82 9.66 1.89
N HIS A 90 14.57 8.37 2.10
CA HIS A 90 13.79 7.55 1.18
C HIS A 90 12.38 8.12 0.99
N LEU A 91 11.65 8.38 2.08
CA LEU A 91 10.30 8.93 2.01
C LEU A 91 10.32 10.34 1.41
N SER A 92 11.31 11.16 1.75
CA SER A 92 11.41 12.52 1.22
C SER A 92 11.69 12.56 -0.28
N ASP A 93 12.60 11.71 -0.75
CA ASP A 93 12.91 11.56 -2.18
C ASP A 93 11.71 10.99 -2.94
N ARG A 94 10.99 10.04 -2.33
CA ARG A 94 9.83 9.37 -2.94
C ARG A 94 8.64 10.30 -3.06
N TYR A 95 8.30 11.06 -2.01
CA TYR A 95 7.05 11.83 -1.95
C TYR A 95 7.23 13.35 -2.11
N GLY A 96 8.46 13.86 -2.09
CA GLY A 96 8.73 15.30 -2.16
C GLY A 96 8.29 16.07 -0.90
N GLU A 97 8.05 15.36 0.19
CA GLU A 97 7.64 15.88 1.50
C GLU A 97 8.75 15.61 2.53
N THR A 98 8.64 16.17 3.73
CA THR A 98 9.58 15.92 4.82
C THR A 98 8.93 15.02 5.86
N PHE A 99 9.73 14.11 6.39
CA PHE A 99 9.30 13.12 7.38
C PHE A 99 10.24 13.18 8.57
N ARG A 100 9.70 12.84 9.74
CA ARG A 100 10.42 12.82 11.00
C ARG A 100 10.33 11.43 11.61
N ALA A 101 11.43 10.70 11.64
CA ALA A 101 11.53 9.44 12.36
C ALA A 101 11.27 9.66 13.86
N THR A 102 10.37 8.85 14.42
CA THR A 102 9.94 8.93 15.83
C THR A 102 10.21 7.66 16.60
N GLU A 103 10.20 6.51 15.93
CA GLU A 103 10.46 5.21 16.55
C GLU A 103 11.19 4.30 15.56
N VAL A 104 12.11 3.49 16.07
CA VAL A 104 12.87 2.52 15.29
C VAL A 104 12.72 1.15 15.94
N THR A 105 12.23 0.18 15.17
CA THR A 105 12.12 -1.22 15.56
C THR A 105 13.05 -2.04 14.67
N LEU A 106 14.21 -2.43 15.22
CA LEU A 106 15.13 -3.33 14.53
C LEU A 106 14.92 -4.77 15.01
N SER A 107 14.73 -5.68 14.06
CA SER A 107 14.49 -7.09 14.33
C SER A 107 15.79 -7.88 14.29
N ARG A 108 16.15 -8.52 15.40
CA ARG A 108 17.44 -9.22 15.55
C ARG A 108 17.25 -10.66 16.01
N GLY A 109 17.65 -11.62 15.18
CA GLY A 109 17.59 -13.04 15.51
C GLY A 109 17.51 -13.94 14.27
N VAL A 110 17.54 -15.26 14.47
CA VAL A 110 17.39 -16.26 13.40
C VAL A 110 15.96 -16.27 12.81
N LEU A 111 15.00 -15.68 13.53
CA LEU A 111 13.63 -15.41 13.11
C LEU A 111 13.38 -13.90 12.93
N ALA A 112 14.43 -13.11 12.63
CA ALA A 112 14.29 -11.67 12.48
C ALA A 112 13.25 -11.31 11.42
N GLU A 113 12.29 -10.48 11.80
CA GLU A 113 11.45 -9.73 10.86
C GLU A 113 12.28 -8.61 10.21
N ALA A 114 11.65 -7.79 9.37
CA ALA A 114 12.33 -6.65 8.77
C ALA A 114 12.45 -5.47 9.74
N ASP A 115 13.44 -4.61 9.50
CA ASP A 115 13.66 -3.40 10.27
C ASP A 115 12.67 -2.31 9.84
N SER A 116 12.01 -1.67 10.80
CA SER A 116 11.01 -0.64 10.50
C SER A 116 11.21 0.64 11.31
N VAL A 117 10.80 1.75 10.72
CA VAL A 117 10.83 3.08 11.31
C VAL A 117 9.44 3.69 11.19
N THR A 118 8.93 4.20 12.30
CA THR A 118 7.70 4.98 12.33
C THR A 118 8.06 6.46 12.17
N CYS A 119 7.42 7.13 11.21
CA CYS A 119 7.64 8.52 10.89
C CYS A 119 6.36 9.34 11.10
N THR A 120 6.52 10.58 11.56
CA THR A 120 5.50 11.62 11.45
C THR A 120 5.76 12.43 10.18
N VAL A 121 4.71 12.75 9.43
CA VAL A 121 4.77 13.63 8.26
C VAL A 121 4.92 15.06 8.75
N ASP A 122 5.95 15.78 8.29
CA ASP A 122 6.28 17.13 8.79
C ASP A 122 5.81 18.26 7.89
N SER A 123 5.56 17.97 6.61
CA SER A 123 5.13 18.96 5.62
C SER A 123 4.06 18.40 4.71
N GLY A 124 3.33 19.28 4.02
CA GLY A 124 2.32 18.87 3.04
C GLY A 124 0.92 18.75 3.66
N PRO A 125 -0.05 18.23 2.89
CA PRO A 125 -1.45 18.16 3.30
C PRO A 125 -1.71 17.19 4.45
N PHE A 126 -0.83 16.19 4.66
CA PHE A 126 -0.97 15.17 5.69
C PHE A 126 -0.05 15.39 6.90
N ALA A 127 0.44 16.62 7.10
CA ALA A 127 1.32 16.95 8.22
C ALA A 127 0.70 16.57 9.57
N GLY A 128 1.47 15.88 10.41
CA GLY A 128 1.05 15.32 11.69
C GLY A 128 0.54 13.88 11.61
N ALA A 129 0.29 13.33 10.43
CA ALA A 129 -0.03 11.92 10.25
C ALA A 129 1.19 11.02 10.50
N THR A 130 0.95 9.75 10.77
CA THR A 130 1.98 8.75 11.01
C THR A 130 2.00 7.74 9.88
N CYS A 131 3.19 7.37 9.40
CA CYS A 131 3.40 6.26 8.49
C CYS A 131 4.56 5.39 8.97
N ARG A 132 4.62 4.15 8.51
CA ARG A 132 5.70 3.21 8.81
C ARG A 132 6.44 2.90 7.52
N CYS A 133 7.77 2.86 7.58
CA CYS A 133 8.62 2.41 6.49
C CYS A 133 9.50 1.25 6.97
N THR A 134 9.58 0.21 6.17
CA THR A 134 10.31 -1.02 6.43
C THR A 134 11.39 -1.19 5.37
N PHE A 135 12.60 -1.56 5.80
CA PHE A 135 13.73 -1.86 4.93
C PHE A 135 14.07 -3.34 4.94
N PHE A 136 14.30 -3.90 3.75
CA PHE A 136 14.69 -5.29 3.54
C PHE A 136 16.10 -5.35 2.92
N PRO A 137 17.16 -5.53 3.72
CA PRO A 137 18.54 -5.55 3.21
C PRO A 137 18.79 -6.64 2.16
N GLY A 138 18.11 -7.78 2.28
CA GLY A 138 18.16 -8.90 1.35
C GLY A 138 17.11 -8.86 0.23
N GLY A 139 16.32 -7.79 0.15
CA GLY A 139 15.05 -7.74 -0.59
C GLY A 139 13.93 -8.45 0.17
N ALA A 140 12.72 -7.94 0.04
CA ALA A 140 11.54 -8.52 0.68
C ALA A 140 11.26 -9.91 0.07
N PRO A 141 11.18 -10.97 0.90
CA PRO A 141 10.99 -12.34 0.40
C PRO A 141 9.60 -12.61 -0.19
N GLN A 142 8.61 -11.77 0.12
CA GLN A 142 7.23 -11.88 -0.39
C GLN A 142 6.94 -10.90 -1.54
N ASP A 143 7.79 -9.88 -1.74
CA ASP A 143 7.48 -8.72 -2.61
C ASP A 143 8.52 -8.55 -3.72
N GLY A 144 8.85 -9.62 -4.45
CA GLY A 144 9.69 -9.55 -5.65
C GLY A 144 11.11 -9.01 -5.46
N GLY A 145 11.60 -8.87 -4.22
CA GLY A 145 12.91 -8.31 -3.90
C GLY A 145 12.95 -6.79 -3.69
N SER A 146 11.80 -6.10 -3.50
CA SER A 146 11.81 -4.68 -3.12
C SER A 146 12.55 -4.48 -1.80
N GLN A 147 13.36 -3.42 -1.73
CA GLN A 147 14.16 -3.11 -0.53
C GLN A 147 13.42 -2.19 0.44
N TRP A 148 12.36 -1.52 -0.01
CA TRP A 148 11.62 -0.53 0.77
C TRP A 148 10.13 -0.74 0.63
N SER A 149 9.42 -0.37 1.68
CA SER A 149 8.03 -0.72 1.89
C SER A 149 7.45 0.28 2.88
N ASP A 150 6.48 1.08 2.49
CA ASP A 150 5.95 2.12 3.38
C ASP A 150 4.42 2.20 3.36
N THR A 151 3.83 2.65 4.46
CA THR A 151 2.37 2.80 4.59
C THR A 151 1.89 4.20 4.25
N TYR A 152 2.73 5.08 3.69
CA TYR A 152 2.32 6.46 3.40
C TYR A 152 1.20 6.56 2.34
N PRO A 153 1.10 5.67 1.33
CA PRO A 153 -0.06 5.57 0.47
C PRO A 153 -1.39 5.42 1.19
N TYR A 154 -1.42 4.66 2.30
CA TYR A 154 -2.61 4.54 3.13
C TYR A 154 -3.01 5.93 3.66
N VAL A 155 -2.08 6.64 4.30
CA VAL A 155 -2.30 8.01 4.82
C VAL A 155 -2.86 8.95 3.75
N ARG A 156 -2.39 8.84 2.50
CA ARG A 156 -2.80 9.72 1.41
C ARG A 156 -4.18 9.40 0.84
N LEU A 157 -4.59 8.15 0.85
CA LEU A 157 -5.69 7.65 0.02
C LEU A 157 -6.84 7.01 0.78
N HIS A 158 -6.66 6.63 2.06
CA HIS A 158 -7.66 5.87 2.79
C HIS A 158 -9.00 6.61 2.87
N GLU A 159 -9.01 7.92 3.16
CA GLU A 159 -10.26 8.70 3.23
C GLU A 159 -11.01 8.73 1.89
N GLU A 160 -10.31 8.89 0.76
CA GLU A 160 -10.91 8.89 -0.57
C GLU A 160 -11.43 7.50 -0.95
N TYR A 161 -10.65 6.46 -0.63
CA TYR A 161 -11.00 5.05 -0.84
C TYR A 161 -12.27 4.69 -0.06
N GLU A 162 -12.27 4.95 1.25
CA GLU A 162 -13.36 4.61 2.17
C GLU A 162 -14.62 5.36 1.78
N ALA A 163 -14.54 6.66 1.47
CA ALA A 163 -15.69 7.43 1.01
C ALA A 163 -16.29 6.89 -0.30
N ALA A 164 -15.46 6.46 -1.25
CA ALA A 164 -15.93 5.86 -2.51
C ALA A 164 -16.65 4.52 -2.27
N ALA A 165 -16.09 3.67 -1.41
CA ALA A 165 -16.67 2.38 -1.03
C ALA A 165 -17.99 2.54 -0.24
N GLU A 166 -18.02 3.43 0.76
CA GLU A 166 -19.23 3.74 1.53
C GLU A 166 -20.33 4.31 0.64
N ALA A 167 -20.00 5.23 -0.29
CA ALA A 167 -20.97 5.79 -1.23
C ALA A 167 -21.59 4.69 -2.11
N ALA A 168 -20.80 3.70 -2.54
CA ALA A 168 -21.29 2.56 -3.29
C ALA A 168 -22.27 1.71 -2.47
N ALA A 169 -21.94 1.37 -1.21
CA ALA A 169 -22.85 0.66 -0.30
C ALA A 169 -24.13 1.46 -0.01
N SER A 170 -23.98 2.74 0.31
CA SER A 170 -25.08 3.66 0.60
C SER A 170 -26.03 3.81 -0.60
N SER A 171 -25.53 3.76 -1.84
CA SER A 171 -26.39 3.77 -3.03
C SER A 171 -27.37 2.58 -3.10
N ALA A 172 -27.06 1.47 -2.44
CA ALA A 172 -27.85 0.25 -2.43
C ALA A 172 -28.70 0.06 -1.17
N PHE A 173 -28.30 0.63 -0.03
CA PHE A 173 -28.92 0.42 1.28
C PHE A 173 -29.32 1.69 2.03
N GLY A 174 -28.87 2.87 1.59
CA GLY A 174 -29.05 4.14 2.32
C GLY A 174 -30.49 4.66 2.40
N ASP A 175 -31.41 4.10 1.62
CA ASP A 175 -32.86 4.35 1.73
C ASP A 175 -33.56 3.52 2.81
N LEU A 176 -32.85 2.57 3.43
CA LEU A 176 -33.38 1.80 4.55
C LEU A 176 -33.54 2.68 5.80
N PRO A 177 -34.48 2.36 6.70
CA PRO A 177 -34.67 3.13 7.92
C PRO A 177 -33.38 3.24 8.74
N GLN A 178 -33.17 4.40 9.35
CA GLN A 178 -32.01 4.63 10.22
C GLN A 178 -31.93 3.56 11.31
N GLY A 179 -30.72 3.05 11.56
CA GLY A 179 -30.47 2.00 12.56
C GLY A 179 -30.86 0.59 12.12
N THR A 180 -31.32 0.40 10.88
CA THR A 180 -31.61 -0.94 10.35
C THR A 180 -30.50 -1.54 9.49
N TRP A 181 -29.49 -0.73 9.17
CA TRP A 181 -28.31 -1.13 8.42
C TRP A 181 -27.07 -0.38 8.92
N LEU A 182 -25.91 -0.99 8.72
CA LEU A 182 -24.58 -0.45 9.01
C LEU A 182 -23.67 -0.77 7.83
N CYS A 183 -22.69 0.10 7.60
CA CYS A 183 -21.60 -0.09 6.65
C CYS A 183 -20.30 0.16 7.38
N ASP A 184 -19.33 -0.69 7.11
CA ASP A 184 -17.93 -0.47 7.45
C ASP A 184 -17.13 -0.63 6.16
N ALA A 185 -16.37 0.39 5.82
CA ALA A 185 -15.45 0.35 4.70
C ALA A 185 -14.08 0.78 5.19
N GLY A 186 -13.05 0.07 4.75
CA GLY A 186 -11.68 0.36 5.13
C GLY A 186 -10.75 0.11 3.98
N MET A 187 -9.75 0.96 3.82
CA MET A 187 -8.55 0.59 3.07
C MET A 187 -7.66 -0.24 4.02
N THR A 188 -7.00 -1.28 3.52
CA THR A 188 -6.07 -2.03 4.37
C THR A 188 -4.77 -1.22 4.54
N GLU A 189 -4.37 -0.97 5.79
CA GLU A 189 -3.05 -0.38 6.11
C GLU A 189 -1.93 -1.42 5.92
N ARG A 190 -1.67 -1.78 4.66
CA ARG A 190 -0.53 -2.61 4.28
C ARG A 190 0.64 -1.76 3.84
N PRO A 191 1.88 -2.15 4.18
CA PRO A 191 3.05 -1.55 3.57
C PRO A 191 2.99 -1.69 2.04
N TYR A 192 3.54 -0.72 1.30
CA TYR A 192 3.42 -0.59 -0.16
C TYR A 192 4.62 -1.12 -0.99
N PRO A 193 5.35 -2.21 -0.64
CA PRO A 193 6.16 -2.91 -1.62
C PRO A 193 5.27 -3.77 -2.55
N GLU A 194 3.99 -3.97 -2.19
CA GLU A 194 3.04 -4.87 -2.85
C GLU A 194 2.51 -4.34 -4.20
N VAL A 195 2.51 -3.02 -4.44
CA VAL A 195 1.90 -2.45 -5.65
C VAL A 195 2.88 -2.29 -6.81
N GLU A 196 4.16 -2.06 -6.54
CA GLU A 196 5.18 -2.01 -7.60
C GLU A 196 5.54 -3.42 -8.11
N ASN A 197 5.36 -4.47 -7.29
CA ASN A 197 6.02 -5.74 -7.56
C ASN A 197 5.18 -6.92 -8.01
N ASP A 198 3.86 -6.95 -7.92
CA ASP A 198 3.12 -7.96 -8.67
C ASP A 198 1.66 -7.53 -8.82
N VAL A 199 1.22 -7.37 -10.07
CA VAL A 199 -0.19 -7.45 -10.43
C VAL A 199 -0.61 -8.88 -10.09
N HIS A 200 -0.96 -9.11 -8.81
CA HIS A 200 -1.16 -10.31 -7.99
C HIS A 200 -1.13 -11.74 -8.60
N ASP A 201 -1.25 -11.95 -9.92
CA ASP A 201 -1.16 -13.23 -10.63
C ASP A 201 -0.66 -13.17 -12.10
N GLN A 202 -0.17 -12.05 -12.63
CA GLN A 202 0.07 -11.89 -14.09
C GLN A 202 1.52 -11.54 -14.53
N GLY A 203 2.47 -11.39 -13.61
CA GLY A 203 3.90 -11.24 -13.93
C GLY A 203 4.25 -9.99 -14.75
N GLN A 204 3.44 -8.93 -14.65
CA GLN A 204 3.74 -7.62 -15.23
C GLN A 204 4.10 -6.63 -14.12
N SER A 205 5.30 -6.05 -14.20
CA SER A 205 5.70 -4.95 -13.30
C SER A 205 5.04 -3.65 -13.77
N VAL A 206 4.24 -3.03 -12.89
CA VAL A 206 3.64 -1.71 -13.13
C VAL A 206 4.34 -0.72 -12.22
N SER A 207 5.00 0.28 -12.79
CA SER A 207 5.57 1.39 -12.03
C SER A 207 4.47 2.41 -11.78
N ILE A 208 4.04 2.54 -10.52
CA ILE A 208 3.06 3.54 -10.10
C ILE A 208 3.79 4.69 -9.41
N PRO A 209 3.57 5.94 -9.84
CA PRO A 209 4.13 7.09 -9.15
C PRO A 209 3.72 7.08 -7.67
N PRO A 210 4.65 7.39 -6.75
CA PRO A 210 4.36 7.40 -5.32
C PRO A 210 3.25 8.39 -4.94
N ASP A 211 3.13 9.48 -5.69
CA ASP A 211 2.12 10.51 -5.50
C ASP A 211 0.84 10.28 -6.32
N ALA A 212 0.66 9.11 -6.94
CA ALA A 212 -0.49 8.84 -7.79
C ALA A 212 -1.83 8.95 -7.04
N SER A 213 -2.89 9.20 -7.81
CA SER A 213 -4.26 9.33 -7.32
C SER A 213 -4.92 7.97 -7.08
N LEU A 214 -6.05 7.96 -6.37
CA LEU A 214 -6.85 6.76 -6.14
C LEU A 214 -7.27 6.06 -7.45
N SER A 215 -7.55 6.80 -8.51
CA SER A 215 -7.88 6.20 -9.82
C SER A 215 -6.74 5.39 -10.46
N VAL A 216 -5.50 5.60 -10.02
CA VAL A 216 -4.31 4.90 -10.53
C VAL A 216 -3.83 3.85 -9.53
N MET A 217 -3.79 4.18 -8.23
CA MET A 217 -3.33 3.26 -7.17
C MET A 217 -4.44 2.34 -6.68
N GLY A 218 -5.69 2.81 -6.61
CA GLY A 218 -6.84 2.09 -6.07
C GLY A 218 -7.06 0.68 -6.60
N PRO A 219 -6.78 0.37 -7.88
CA PRO A 219 -6.84 -0.99 -8.40
C PRO A 219 -5.91 -2.01 -7.72
N TYR A 220 -4.95 -1.53 -6.94
CA TYR A 220 -3.89 -2.30 -6.29
C TYR A 220 -3.90 -2.14 -4.77
N LEU A 221 -4.86 -1.37 -4.24
CA LEU A 221 -4.99 -1.13 -2.82
C LEU A 221 -6.09 -2.04 -2.28
N ASP A 222 -5.68 -3.04 -1.51
CA ASP A 222 -6.59 -3.92 -0.78
C ASP A 222 -7.45 -3.12 0.21
N GLY A 223 -8.68 -3.59 0.41
CA GLY A 223 -9.62 -3.02 1.36
C GLY A 223 -10.92 -3.81 1.40
N HIS A 224 -11.84 -3.33 2.22
CA HIS A 224 -13.06 -4.06 2.52
C HIS A 224 -14.31 -3.18 2.52
N VAL A 225 -15.46 -3.84 2.28
CA VAL A 225 -16.80 -3.28 2.51
C VAL A 225 -17.67 -4.33 3.18
N TRP A 226 -18.08 -4.09 4.42
CA TRP A 226 -18.98 -4.94 5.18
C TRP A 226 -20.30 -4.25 5.45
N VAL A 227 -21.39 -4.85 4.97
CA VAL A 227 -22.75 -4.36 5.20
C VAL A 227 -23.50 -5.30 6.12
N TYR A 228 -24.03 -4.76 7.21
CA TYR A 228 -24.85 -5.52 8.16
C TYR A 228 -26.27 -4.98 8.18
N LEU A 229 -27.25 -5.88 8.08
CA LEU A 229 -28.66 -5.57 8.26
C LEU A 229 -29.13 -6.10 9.60
N SER A 230 -29.86 -5.26 10.33
CA SER A 230 -30.46 -5.62 11.61
C SER A 230 -31.51 -6.73 11.46
N PRO A 231 -31.82 -7.46 12.53
CA PRO A 231 -32.96 -8.40 12.56
C PRO A 231 -34.30 -7.72 12.26
N GLU A 232 -34.44 -6.44 12.57
CA GLU A 232 -35.65 -5.63 12.36
C GLU A 232 -35.82 -5.19 10.89
N CYS A 233 -34.79 -5.34 10.06
CA CYS A 233 -34.86 -5.03 8.65
C CYS A 233 -35.85 -5.98 7.93
N THR A 234 -36.96 -5.40 7.43
CA THR A 234 -38.07 -6.13 6.83
C THR A 234 -37.88 -6.51 5.37
N LEU A 235 -36.66 -6.35 4.83
CA LEU A 235 -36.36 -6.78 3.46
C LEU A 235 -36.66 -8.27 3.29
N SER A 236 -37.22 -8.61 2.13
CA SER A 236 -37.29 -9.99 1.66
C SER A 236 -35.90 -10.46 1.19
N GLU A 237 -35.68 -11.77 1.13
CA GLU A 237 -34.40 -12.34 0.62
C GLU A 237 -34.13 -11.93 -0.84
N LYS A 238 -35.19 -11.79 -1.65
CA LYS A 238 -35.11 -11.32 -3.02
C LYS A 238 -34.68 -9.85 -3.09
N ASP A 239 -35.26 -8.98 -2.27
CA ASP A 239 -34.90 -7.56 -2.24
C ASP A 239 -33.51 -7.35 -1.66
N TYR A 240 -33.13 -8.14 -0.66
CA TYR A 240 -31.77 -8.22 -0.13
C TYR A 240 -30.78 -8.54 -1.25
N SER A 241 -31.00 -9.64 -1.98
CA SER A 241 -30.12 -10.08 -3.06
C SER A 241 -30.03 -9.03 -4.18
N GLY A 242 -31.16 -8.41 -4.54
CA GLY A 242 -31.17 -7.32 -5.52
C GLY A 242 -30.38 -6.09 -5.07
N ARG A 243 -30.41 -5.76 -3.78
CA ARG A 243 -29.60 -4.66 -3.20
C ARG A 243 -28.12 -5.00 -3.19
N VAL A 244 -27.74 -6.22 -2.79
CA VAL A 244 -26.35 -6.67 -2.86
C VAL A 244 -25.83 -6.58 -4.31
N SER A 245 -26.60 -7.02 -5.32
CA SER A 245 -26.19 -6.88 -6.71
C SER A 245 -25.96 -5.42 -7.12
N ARG A 246 -26.82 -4.49 -6.70
CA ARG A 246 -26.64 -3.05 -6.97
C ARG A 246 -25.39 -2.48 -6.28
N MET A 247 -25.12 -2.90 -5.05
CA MET A 247 -23.90 -2.53 -4.33
C MET A 247 -22.67 -3.02 -5.09
N VAL A 248 -22.63 -4.29 -5.48
CA VAL A 248 -21.51 -4.89 -6.22
C VAL A 248 -21.29 -4.18 -7.56
N GLU A 249 -22.36 -3.81 -8.28
CA GLU A 249 -22.26 -3.01 -9.51
C GLU A 249 -21.75 -1.59 -9.24
N ALA A 250 -22.05 -1.00 -8.08
CA ALA A 250 -21.52 0.29 -7.68
C ALA A 250 -20.04 0.22 -7.29
N LEU A 251 -19.65 -0.78 -6.50
CA LEU A 251 -18.27 -1.04 -6.12
C LEU A 251 -17.41 -1.33 -7.34
N ARG A 252 -17.87 -2.17 -8.29
CA ARG A 252 -17.12 -2.44 -9.53
C ARG A 252 -16.85 -1.18 -10.37
N ARG A 253 -17.72 -0.16 -10.30
CA ARG A 253 -17.51 1.12 -11.01
C ARG A 253 -16.46 2.02 -10.35
N THR A 254 -16.07 1.74 -9.10
CA THR A 254 -14.99 2.46 -8.42
C THR A 254 -13.62 2.06 -8.97
N GLY A 255 -13.48 0.82 -9.48
CA GLY A 255 -12.21 0.27 -9.93
C GLY A 255 -11.24 -0.08 -8.80
N LEU A 256 -11.73 -0.12 -7.55
CA LEU A 256 -10.94 -0.48 -6.37
C LEU A 256 -10.86 -2.00 -6.20
N ASP A 257 -9.77 -2.48 -5.59
CA ASP A 257 -9.66 -3.86 -5.12
C ASP A 257 -10.36 -4.00 -3.77
N ILE A 258 -11.49 -4.70 -3.72
CA ILE A 258 -12.38 -4.77 -2.55
C ILE A 258 -12.84 -6.19 -2.28
N HIS A 259 -12.57 -6.67 -1.07
CA HIS A 259 -13.31 -7.77 -0.47
C HIS A 259 -14.62 -7.25 0.14
N TRP A 260 -15.77 -7.77 -0.30
CA TRP A 260 -17.06 -7.30 0.21
C TRP A 260 -17.85 -8.42 0.87
N GLU A 261 -18.58 -8.06 1.92
CA GLU A 261 -19.53 -8.92 2.58
C GLU A 261 -20.85 -8.18 2.86
N ALA A 262 -21.95 -8.91 2.74
CA ALA A 262 -23.25 -8.44 3.17
C ALA A 262 -23.93 -9.53 4.00
N HIS A 263 -24.50 -9.12 5.13
CA HIS A 263 -25.11 -10.01 6.11
C HIS A 263 -26.45 -9.48 6.58
N LYS A 264 -27.42 -10.39 6.78
CA LYS A 264 -28.60 -10.11 7.62
C LYS A 264 -28.49 -10.85 8.93
N VAL A 265 -28.32 -10.14 10.03
CA VAL A 265 -28.15 -10.73 11.36
C VAL A 265 -29.50 -11.26 11.86
N THR A 266 -29.51 -12.45 12.48
CA THR A 266 -30.76 -13.12 12.92
C THR A 266 -31.08 -12.99 14.39
N LYS A 267 -30.08 -12.75 15.24
CA LYS A 267 -30.33 -12.73 16.68
C LYS A 267 -30.91 -11.37 17.08
N PRO A 268 -32.17 -11.27 17.55
CA PRO A 268 -32.65 -10.05 18.16
C PRO A 268 -31.86 -9.78 19.43
N LEU A 269 -31.53 -8.51 19.68
CA LEU A 269 -30.86 -8.11 20.89
C LEU A 269 -31.85 -8.00 22.05
N ASP A 270 -31.51 -8.65 23.17
CA ASP A 270 -32.02 -8.31 24.48
C ASP A 270 -31.47 -6.92 24.87
N GLY A 271 -32.11 -5.85 24.39
CA GLY A 271 -31.94 -4.48 24.87
C GLY A 271 -30.71 -3.69 24.42
N ALA A 272 -29.80 -4.24 23.59
CA ALA A 272 -28.69 -3.46 23.02
C ALA A 272 -29.07 -2.81 21.67
N SER A 273 -28.43 -1.69 21.35
CA SER A 273 -28.57 -1.00 20.06
C SER A 273 -27.81 -1.72 18.96
N PHE A 274 -28.35 -1.71 17.73
CA PHE A 274 -27.64 -2.22 16.56
C PHE A 274 -26.41 -1.35 16.26
N ALA A 275 -25.22 -1.91 16.45
CA ALA A 275 -23.92 -1.28 16.29
C ALA A 275 -22.92 -2.26 15.67
N TRP A 276 -21.81 -1.75 15.14
CA TRP A 276 -20.85 -2.52 14.35
C TRP A 276 -20.25 -3.68 15.14
N GLU A 277 -19.77 -3.44 16.37
CA GLU A 277 -19.09 -4.44 17.20
C GLU A 277 -19.99 -5.65 17.48
N TRP A 278 -21.30 -5.39 17.61
CA TRP A 278 -22.27 -6.44 17.81
C TRP A 278 -22.58 -7.20 16.52
N ALA A 279 -22.73 -6.49 15.40
CA ALA A 279 -23.07 -7.10 14.12
C ALA A 279 -21.93 -8.02 13.64
N ASP A 280 -20.67 -7.59 13.79
CA ASP A 280 -19.50 -8.41 13.50
C ASP A 280 -19.45 -9.68 14.36
N GLU A 281 -19.57 -9.54 15.68
CA GLU A 281 -19.57 -10.69 16.61
C GLU A 281 -20.70 -11.69 16.30
N ALA A 282 -21.90 -11.18 15.94
CA ALA A 282 -23.01 -12.02 15.55
C ALA A 282 -22.71 -12.81 14.28
N VAL A 283 -22.13 -12.18 13.25
CA VAL A 283 -21.72 -12.86 12.01
C VAL A 283 -20.63 -13.90 12.29
N ARG A 284 -19.59 -13.55 13.06
CA ARG A 284 -18.52 -14.48 13.46
C ARG A 284 -19.03 -15.68 14.25
N SER A 285 -20.10 -15.49 15.01
CA SER A 285 -20.81 -16.54 15.74
C SER A 285 -21.80 -17.35 14.89
N GLY A 286 -21.88 -17.09 13.57
CA GLY A 286 -22.80 -17.76 12.64
C GLY A 286 -24.27 -17.33 12.80
N GLN A 287 -24.53 -16.17 13.40
CA GLN A 287 -25.88 -15.67 13.70
C GLN A 287 -26.41 -14.77 12.58
N HIS A 288 -26.47 -15.29 11.35
CA HIS A 288 -27.03 -14.60 10.20
C HIS A 288 -28.09 -15.46 9.48
N ALA A 289 -29.04 -14.80 8.81
CA ALA A 289 -30.07 -15.43 7.99
C ALA A 289 -29.59 -15.57 6.55
N TRP A 290 -28.95 -14.50 6.07
CA TRP A 290 -28.48 -14.36 4.70
C TRP A 290 -27.08 -13.81 4.72
N GLN A 291 -26.23 -14.37 3.86
CA GLN A 291 -24.85 -13.95 3.66
C GLN A 291 -24.55 -13.98 2.17
N GLN A 292 -23.88 -12.95 1.69
CA GLN A 292 -23.20 -12.94 0.39
C GLN A 292 -21.82 -12.31 0.59
N THR A 293 -20.81 -12.87 -0.07
CA THR A 293 -19.42 -12.39 -0.02
C THR A 293 -18.80 -12.56 -1.40
N GLY A 294 -17.79 -11.77 -1.69
CA GLY A 294 -16.96 -11.94 -2.87
C GLY A 294 -15.87 -10.90 -2.97
N ASP A 295 -15.06 -11.06 -4.00
CA ASP A 295 -13.93 -10.18 -4.27
C ASP A 295 -14.16 -9.42 -5.57
N LEU A 296 -13.76 -8.16 -5.59
CA LEU A 296 -13.70 -7.32 -6.77
C LEU A 296 -12.25 -6.94 -6.99
N LEU A 297 -11.61 -7.53 -7.99
CA LEU A 297 -10.27 -7.13 -8.39
C LEU A 297 -10.34 -5.78 -9.09
N GLY A 298 -9.48 -4.85 -8.67
CA GLY A 298 -9.40 -3.53 -9.27
C GLY A 298 -8.82 -3.52 -10.70
N VAL A 299 -8.04 -4.55 -11.05
CA VAL A 299 -7.46 -4.76 -12.38
C VAL A 299 -8.22 -5.88 -13.11
N GLY A 300 -8.91 -5.54 -14.21
CA GLY A 300 -9.66 -6.48 -15.05
C GLY A 300 -9.77 -6.04 -16.51
#